data_AF-A0A6M7UFL1-F1
#
_entry.id   AF-A0A6M7UFL1-F1
#
_cell.length_a   1.000
_cell.length_b   1.000
_cell.length_c   1.000
_cell.angle_alpha   90.00
_cell.angle_beta   90.00
_cell.angle_gamma   90.00
#
_symmetry.space_group_name_H-M   'P 1'
#
loop_
_entity.id
_entity.type
_entity.pdbx_description
1 polymer ?
#
loop_
_entity_poly.entity_id
_entity_poly.type
_entity_poly.pdbx_seq_one_letter_code
_entity_poly.pdbx_strand_id
1 'polypeptide(L)'
;MFDQSSCVQGRAQKEAAGMMRNRSATSMLRPERVIGLMLSLGVVSFCNLAEAQSDRGWWVVVGSVPSPGNAITAASEVAVGRIAVAARRCGLDPFEDFSSKFSNFKAGYLVVVVGAYGSKAVADQALAKAKECLPDAYLKQGSYAGD
;
A
#
# COMPACT_ATOMS: atom_id res chain seq x y z
N MET A 1 6.99 28.57 5.93
CA MET A 1 6.97 28.55 4.45
C MET A 1 7.64 27.26 4.03
N PHE A 2 6.87 26.25 3.66
CA PHE A 2 7.42 24.99 3.12
C PHE A 2 7.17 24.98 1.61
N ASP A 3 8.28 24.92 0.88
CA ASP A 3 8.37 24.84 -0.57
C ASP A 3 8.00 23.41 -1.01
N GLN A 4 6.94 23.29 -1.81
CA GLN A 4 6.55 22.06 -2.49
C GLN A 4 7.14 22.08 -3.89
N SER A 5 8.30 21.46 -4.07
CA SER A 5 8.83 21.15 -5.39
C SER A 5 9.53 19.79 -5.39
N SER A 6 9.12 18.95 -6.34
CA SER A 6 9.85 17.77 -6.87
C SER A 6 9.57 16.41 -6.22
N CYS A 7 8.47 15.78 -6.66
CA CYS A 7 8.40 14.32 -6.78
C CYS A 7 9.40 13.87 -7.85
N VAL A 8 10.57 13.37 -7.44
CA VAL A 8 11.51 12.67 -8.31
C VAL A 8 11.04 11.23 -8.48
N GLN A 9 10.63 10.96 -9.71
CA GLN A 9 10.28 9.67 -10.27
C GLN A 9 11.54 8.78 -10.38
N GLY A 10 11.54 7.61 -9.75
CA GLY A 10 12.69 6.70 -9.88
C GLY A 10 12.57 5.35 -9.21
N ARG A 11 11.84 4.40 -9.81
CA ARG A 11 12.37 3.03 -10.03
C ARG A 11 11.54 2.19 -11.01
N ALA A 12 12.17 1.95 -12.15
CA ALA A 12 12.29 0.64 -12.82
C ALA A 12 11.02 -0.10 -13.27
N GLN A 13 10.47 0.34 -14.41
CA GLN A 13 9.86 -0.57 -15.37
C GLN A 13 10.98 -1.13 -16.27
N LYS A 14 11.43 -2.35 -15.96
CA LYS A 14 12.37 -3.13 -16.79
C LYS A 14 11.59 -3.70 -17.99
N GLU A 15 12.06 -3.35 -19.18
CA GLU A 15 12.27 -4.23 -20.34
C GLU A 15 11.08 -5.04 -20.88
N ALA A 16 10.50 -4.56 -21.99
CA ALA A 16 10.26 -5.38 -23.18
C ALA A 16 10.00 -4.48 -24.40
N ALA A 17 11.10 -4.08 -25.06
CA ALA A 17 11.06 -3.61 -26.43
C ALA A 17 10.88 -4.82 -27.37
N GLY A 18 9.96 -4.72 -28.34
CA GLY A 18 9.66 -5.82 -29.23
C GLY A 18 8.94 -5.39 -30.51
N MET A 19 9.72 -4.83 -31.43
CA MET A 19 9.58 -4.95 -32.89
C MET A 19 8.42 -4.22 -33.61
N MET A 20 8.80 -3.19 -34.37
CA MET A 20 8.06 -2.60 -35.48
C MET A 20 7.63 -3.64 -36.52
N ARG A 21 6.47 -3.44 -37.17
CA ARG A 21 6.37 -3.60 -38.62
C ARG A 21 5.30 -2.68 -39.22
N ASN A 22 5.83 -1.86 -40.12
CA ASN A 22 5.26 -0.84 -40.96
C ASN A 22 4.34 -1.45 -42.05
N ARG A 23 3.24 -0.78 -42.41
CA ARG A 23 2.69 -0.80 -43.78
C ARG A 23 1.69 0.35 -43.99
N SER A 24 2.08 1.22 -44.91
CA SER A 24 1.34 2.34 -45.48
C SER A 24 0.06 1.94 -46.20
N ALA A 25 -0.95 2.81 -46.16
CA ALA A 25 -1.88 3.01 -47.27
C ALA A 25 -2.39 4.46 -47.27
N THR A 26 -1.97 5.18 -48.30
CA THR A 26 -2.44 6.48 -48.78
C THR A 26 -3.95 6.52 -49.03
N SER A 27 -4.63 7.61 -48.65
CA SER A 27 -5.53 8.29 -49.58
C SER A 27 -5.78 9.74 -49.16
N MET A 28 -5.68 10.61 -50.16
CA MET A 28 -5.87 12.05 -50.12
C MET A 28 -7.34 12.43 -49.84
N LEU A 29 -7.59 13.58 -49.19
CA LEU A 29 -8.26 14.75 -49.79
C LEU A 29 -8.83 15.73 -48.75
N ARG A 30 -8.47 17.00 -49.01
CA ARG A 30 -9.15 18.29 -48.76
C ARG A 30 -9.04 19.01 -47.41
N PRO A 31 -8.63 20.30 -47.42
CA PRO A 31 -8.64 21.19 -46.27
C PRO A 31 -9.88 22.09 -46.31
N GLU A 32 -10.62 22.23 -45.21
CA GLU A 32 -11.36 23.47 -44.87
C GLU A 32 -11.51 23.57 -43.34
N ARG A 33 -10.86 24.60 -42.77
CA ARG A 33 -11.31 25.53 -41.71
C ARG A 33 -12.53 25.08 -40.86
N VAL A 34 -12.63 25.21 -39.53
CA VAL A 34 -12.05 26.11 -38.51
C VAL A 34 -12.90 25.87 -37.23
N ILE A 35 -12.38 26.18 -36.03
CA ILE A 35 -13.06 26.27 -34.70
C ILE A 35 -13.51 24.91 -34.11
N GLY A 36 -13.03 24.42 -32.97
CA GLY A 36 -12.58 25.14 -31.79
C GLY A 36 -13.59 24.98 -30.66
N LEU A 37 -13.62 23.79 -30.03
CA LEU A 37 -14.10 23.64 -28.65
C LEU A 37 -13.51 22.36 -28.06
N MET A 38 -12.26 22.46 -27.57
CA MET A 38 -11.67 21.44 -26.71
C MET A 38 -12.45 21.45 -25.40
N LEU A 39 -13.44 20.56 -25.27
CA LEU A 39 -14.04 20.20 -23.99
C LEU A 39 -12.93 19.59 -23.13
N SER A 40 -12.37 20.43 -22.25
CA SER A 40 -11.40 20.06 -21.25
C SER A 40 -12.01 19.03 -20.31
N LEU A 41 -11.72 17.76 -20.56
CA LEU A 41 -11.84 16.69 -19.58
C LEU A 41 -10.94 17.06 -18.40
N GLY A 42 -11.54 17.59 -17.35
CA GLY A 42 -10.87 17.84 -16.08
C GLY A 42 -10.38 16.50 -15.54
N VAL A 43 -9.09 16.23 -15.74
CA VAL A 43 -8.40 15.15 -15.04
C VAL A 43 -8.36 15.57 -13.58
N VAL A 44 -9.34 15.13 -12.80
CA VAL A 44 -9.27 15.14 -11.33
C VAL A 44 -8.08 14.25 -10.98
N SER A 45 -6.94 14.90 -10.77
CA SER A 45 -5.73 14.27 -10.30
C SER A 45 -5.99 13.85 -8.86
N PHE A 46 -6.36 12.59 -8.66
CA PHE A 46 -6.33 11.97 -7.35
C PHE A 46 -4.86 11.91 -6.94
N CYS A 47 -4.42 12.92 -6.18
CA CYS A 47 -3.21 12.81 -5.40
C CYS A 47 -3.41 11.60 -4.48
N ASN A 48 -2.87 10.46 -4.89
CA ASN A 48 -2.62 9.36 -4.00
C ASN A 48 -1.59 9.89 -3.01
N LEU A 49 -2.06 10.42 -1.88
CA LEU A 49 -1.21 10.58 -0.71
C LEU A 49 -0.79 9.17 -0.32
N ALA A 50 0.38 8.75 -0.80
CA ALA A 50 1.19 7.78 -0.09
C ALA A 50 1.54 8.46 1.24
N GLU A 51 0.66 8.31 2.23
CA GLU A 51 0.89 8.78 3.59
C GLU A 51 2.18 8.10 4.04
N ALA A 52 3.22 8.90 4.30
CA ALA A 52 4.49 8.38 4.77
C ALA A 52 4.21 7.49 5.98
N GLN A 53 4.66 6.24 5.90
CA GLN A 53 4.42 5.23 6.92
C GLN A 53 5.08 5.72 8.22
N SER A 54 4.26 6.30 9.10
CA SER A 54 4.72 6.82 10.38
C SER A 54 5.02 5.64 11.29
N ASP A 55 6.12 5.70 12.05
CA ASP A 55 6.36 4.68 13.08
C ASP A 55 5.35 4.78 14.23
N ARG A 56 4.66 5.91 14.37
CA ARG A 56 3.64 6.13 15.40
C ARG A 56 2.26 6.27 14.78
N GLY A 57 1.29 5.54 15.29
CA GLY A 57 -0.08 5.70 14.85
C GLY A 57 -0.99 4.54 15.22
N TRP A 58 -2.00 4.37 14.38
CA TRP A 58 -2.94 3.27 14.44
C TRP A 58 -2.55 2.21 13.43
N TRP A 59 -2.48 0.97 13.89
CA TRP A 59 -2.14 -0.20 13.10
C TRP A 59 -3.37 -1.06 12.93
N VAL A 60 -3.63 -1.53 11.71
CA VAL A 60 -4.59 -2.61 11.47
C VAL A 60 -3.83 -3.91 11.66
N VAL A 61 -4.12 -4.65 12.72
CA VAL A 61 -3.56 -5.99 12.95
C VAL A 61 -4.42 -6.98 12.18
N VAL A 62 -3.84 -7.64 11.19
CA VAL A 62 -4.53 -8.62 10.33
C VAL A 62 -4.28 -10.06 10.76
N GLY A 63 -3.33 -10.28 11.66
CA GLY A 63 -3.13 -11.55 12.35
C GLY A 63 -2.02 -11.50 13.38
N SER A 64 -2.01 -12.49 14.26
CA SER A 64 -1.02 -12.62 15.32
C SER A 64 -0.74 -14.09 15.61
N VAL A 65 0.53 -14.46 15.69
CA VAL A 65 0.98 -15.83 15.98
C VAL A 65 1.76 -15.82 17.30
N PRO A 66 1.49 -16.73 18.25
CA PRO A 66 2.28 -16.82 19.46
C PRO A 66 3.77 -17.02 19.17
N SER A 67 4.60 -16.22 19.82
CA SER A 67 6.06 -16.27 19.76
C SER A 67 6.63 -16.00 21.16
N PRO A 68 6.56 -16.99 22.06
CA PRO A 68 7.08 -16.84 23.42
C PRO A 68 8.58 -16.57 23.38
N GLY A 69 9.03 -15.60 24.18
CA GLY A 69 10.45 -15.20 24.23
C GLY A 69 10.97 -14.58 22.92
N ASN A 70 10.09 -14.12 22.03
CA ASN A 70 10.45 -13.58 20.70
C ASN A 70 11.26 -14.58 19.85
N ALA A 71 10.97 -15.88 20.00
CA ALA A 71 11.59 -16.92 19.20
C ALA A 71 10.79 -17.16 17.91
N ILE A 72 11.48 -17.17 16.77
CA ILE A 72 10.92 -17.63 15.50
C ILE A 72 11.15 -19.13 15.41
N THR A 73 10.06 -19.87 15.31
CA THR A 73 10.05 -21.30 14.96
C THR A 73 9.62 -21.45 13.49
N ALA A 74 9.94 -22.58 12.87
CA ALA A 74 9.45 -22.88 11.52
C ALA A 74 7.92 -22.84 11.43
N ALA A 75 7.21 -23.26 12.49
CA ALA A 75 5.75 -23.22 12.54
C ALA A 75 5.23 -21.77 12.57
N SER A 76 5.84 -20.89 13.36
CA SER A 76 5.44 -19.48 13.42
C SER A 76 5.76 -18.73 12.12
N GLU A 77 6.89 -19.03 11.49
CA GLU A 77 7.29 -18.45 10.19
C GLU A 77 6.30 -18.83 9.08
N VAL A 78 5.92 -20.12 9.01
CA VAL A 78 4.90 -20.58 8.06
C VAL A 78 3.55 -19.93 8.34
N ALA A 79 3.15 -19.80 9.61
CA ALA A 79 1.87 -19.22 9.98
C ALA A 79 1.79 -17.73 9.63
N VAL A 80 2.82 -16.95 9.96
CA VAL A 80 2.86 -15.51 9.66
C VAL A 80 2.91 -15.27 8.15
N GLY A 81 3.69 -16.07 7.41
CA GLY A 81 3.79 -15.97 5.96
C GLY A 81 2.46 -16.28 5.26
N ARG A 82 1.66 -17.21 5.78
CA ARG A 82 0.30 -17.46 5.27
C ARG A 82 -0.62 -16.26 5.48
N ILE A 83 -0.55 -15.62 6.65
CA ILE A 83 -1.35 -14.43 6.97
C ILE A 83 -0.96 -13.27 6.05
N ALA A 84 0.34 -13.02 5.86
CA ALA A 84 0.80 -11.95 4.97
C ALA A 84 0.46 -12.22 3.50
N VAL A 85 0.58 -13.45 3.03
CA VAL A 85 0.11 -13.82 1.67
C VAL A 85 -1.40 -13.57 1.52
N ALA A 86 -2.21 -13.92 2.53
CA ALA A 86 -3.63 -13.63 2.51
C ALA A 86 -3.89 -12.11 2.45
N ALA A 87 -3.22 -11.32 3.30
CA ALA A 87 -3.34 -9.86 3.30
C ALA A 87 -2.95 -9.22 1.96
N ARG A 88 -1.86 -9.68 1.33
CA ARG A 88 -1.46 -9.22 -0.02
C ARG A 88 -2.49 -9.56 -1.08
N ARG A 89 -3.12 -10.74 -1.00
CA ARG A 89 -4.22 -11.11 -1.91
C ARG A 89 -5.46 -10.22 -1.72
N CYS A 90 -5.66 -9.67 -0.53
CA CYS A 90 -6.67 -8.66 -0.25
C CYS A 90 -6.27 -7.24 -0.71
N GLY A 91 -5.13 -7.07 -1.39
CA GLY A 91 -4.63 -5.77 -1.85
C GLY A 91 -4.04 -4.90 -0.73
N LEU A 92 -3.72 -5.49 0.42
CA LEU A 92 -3.06 -4.80 1.53
C LEU A 92 -1.53 -4.93 1.40
N ASP A 93 -0.80 -4.01 2.04
CA ASP A 93 0.66 -4.05 2.14
C ASP A 93 1.06 -4.40 3.59
N PRO A 94 1.18 -5.70 3.93
CA PRO A 94 1.45 -6.13 5.30
C PRO A 94 2.93 -6.01 5.66
N PHE A 95 3.16 -5.63 6.91
CA PHE A 95 4.44 -5.63 7.61
C PHE A 95 4.38 -6.63 8.78
N GLU A 96 5.47 -7.33 9.05
CA GLU A 96 5.56 -8.37 10.07
C GLU A 96 6.70 -8.09 11.04
N ASP A 97 6.43 -8.12 12.35
CA ASP A 97 7.47 -8.07 13.37
C ASP A 97 6.96 -8.55 14.73
N PHE A 98 7.82 -8.63 15.73
CA PHE A 98 7.46 -8.94 17.10
C PHE A 98 6.62 -7.81 17.68
N SER A 99 5.49 -8.20 18.29
CA SER A 99 4.64 -7.34 19.11
C SER A 99 5.40 -6.56 20.18
N SER A 100 6.53 -7.06 20.70
CA SER A 100 7.36 -6.34 21.67
C SER A 100 8.03 -5.08 21.11
N LYS A 101 8.14 -4.94 19.79
CA LYS A 101 8.66 -3.72 19.13
C LYS A 101 7.61 -2.63 18.98
N PHE A 102 6.36 -2.90 19.32
CA PHE A 102 5.27 -1.93 19.26
C PHE A 102 4.84 -1.53 20.66
N SER A 103 4.91 -0.24 20.98
CA SER A 103 4.38 0.26 22.25
C SER A 103 2.88 -0.06 22.37
N ASN A 104 2.42 -0.41 23.56
CA ASN A 104 1.02 -0.77 23.88
C ASN A 104 0.50 -2.08 23.27
N PHE A 105 1.34 -2.83 22.55
CA PHE A 105 1.01 -4.19 22.14
C PHE A 105 1.33 -5.15 23.28
N LYS A 106 0.57 -6.24 23.37
CA LYS A 106 0.91 -7.32 24.30
C LYS A 106 2.08 -8.10 23.69
N ALA A 107 3.19 -8.20 24.40
CA ALA A 107 4.36 -8.97 23.97
C ALA A 107 4.07 -10.49 23.87
N GLY A 108 4.96 -11.22 23.21
CA GLY A 108 4.88 -12.68 23.05
C GLY A 108 4.18 -13.15 21.77
N TYR A 109 4.09 -12.28 20.76
CA TYR A 109 3.51 -12.56 19.46
C TYR A 109 4.39 -12.03 18.32
N LEU A 110 4.38 -12.73 17.19
CA LEU A 110 4.73 -12.20 15.88
C LEU A 110 3.42 -11.69 15.24
N VAL A 111 3.37 -10.41 14.88
CA VAL A 111 2.16 -9.75 14.38
C VAL A 111 2.32 -9.40 12.91
N VAL A 112 1.21 -9.47 12.16
CA VAL A 112 1.10 -8.95 10.79
C VAL A 112 0.20 -7.73 10.84
N VAL A 113 0.71 -6.59 10.39
CA VAL A 113 0.06 -5.28 10.51
C VAL A 113 0.05 -4.51 9.19
N VAL A 114 -0.85 -3.55 9.07
CA VAL A 114 -0.93 -2.58 7.96
C VAL A 114 -1.02 -1.17 8.54
N GLY A 115 -0.31 -0.20 7.95
CA GLY A 115 -0.16 1.17 8.48
C GLY A 115 1.31 1.47 8.86
N ALA A 116 1.62 2.44 9.71
CA ALA A 116 0.72 3.13 10.65
C ALA A 116 -0.03 4.32 10.04
N TYR A 117 -1.28 4.48 10.47
CA TYR A 117 -2.15 5.61 10.12
C TYR A 117 -2.05 6.72 11.17
N GLY A 118 -1.93 7.97 10.73
CA GLY A 118 -1.77 9.12 11.62
C GLY A 118 -3.01 9.43 12.47
N SER A 119 -4.20 8.96 12.08
CA SER A 119 -5.45 9.17 12.82
C SER A 119 -6.29 7.91 12.92
N LYS A 120 -7.10 7.81 13.98
CA LYS A 120 -8.02 6.69 14.16
C LYS A 120 -9.05 6.61 13.03
N ALA A 121 -9.53 7.75 12.54
CA ALA A 121 -10.54 7.81 11.48
C ALA A 121 -10.02 7.20 10.15
N VAL A 122 -8.78 7.51 9.76
CA VAL A 122 -8.14 6.89 8.59
C VAL A 122 -7.94 5.40 8.81
N ALA A 123 -7.52 5.01 10.01
CA ALA A 123 -7.35 3.61 10.38
C ALA A 123 -8.66 2.81 10.38
N ASP A 124 -9.77 3.41 10.82
CA ASP A 124 -11.11 2.80 10.80
C ASP A 124 -11.56 2.51 9.35
N GLN A 125 -11.26 3.42 8.41
CA GLN A 125 -11.54 3.20 6.99
C GLN A 125 -10.68 2.06 6.41
N ALA A 126 -9.40 2.01 6.77
CA ALA A 126 -8.52 0.91 6.38
C ALA A 126 -8.97 -0.42 6.99
N LEU A 127 -9.40 -0.42 8.25
CA LEU A 127 -9.95 -1.58 8.93
C LEU A 127 -11.21 -2.10 8.22
N ALA A 128 -12.12 -1.20 7.83
CA ALA A 128 -13.34 -1.59 7.14
C ALA A 128 -13.03 -2.34 5.84
N LYS A 129 -12.10 -1.82 5.04
CA LYS A 129 -11.62 -2.50 3.81
C LYS A 129 -10.93 -3.82 4.11
N ALA A 130 -10.07 -3.86 5.11
CA ALA A 130 -9.39 -5.10 5.51
C ALA A 130 -10.39 -6.18 5.93
N LYS A 131 -11.46 -5.82 6.66
CA LYS A 131 -12.49 -6.75 7.15
C LYS A 131 -13.35 -7.39 6.08
N GLU A 132 -13.42 -6.81 4.87
CA GLU A 132 -14.10 -7.44 3.73
C GLU A 132 -13.43 -8.77 3.33
N CYS A 133 -12.12 -8.89 3.57
CA CYS A 133 -11.32 -10.06 3.22
C CYS A 133 -10.77 -10.82 4.45
N LEU A 134 -10.53 -10.10 5.54
CA LEU A 134 -9.91 -10.57 6.78
C LEU A 134 -10.80 -10.16 7.97
N PRO A 135 -11.89 -10.89 8.26
CA PRO A 135 -12.93 -10.46 9.21
C PRO A 135 -12.43 -10.27 10.65
N ASP A 136 -11.35 -10.96 11.02
CA ASP A 136 -10.75 -10.90 12.35
C ASP A 136 -9.78 -9.71 12.53
N ALA A 137 -9.58 -8.89 11.49
CA ALA A 137 -8.73 -7.72 11.59
C ALA A 137 -9.25 -6.75 12.68
N TYR A 138 -8.33 -6.09 13.39
CA TYR A 138 -8.66 -5.12 14.43
C TYR A 138 -7.66 -3.96 14.48
N LEU A 139 -8.03 -2.87 15.15
CA LEU A 139 -7.17 -1.72 15.34
C LEU A 139 -6.40 -1.77 16.66
N LYS A 140 -5.15 -1.33 16.61
CA LYS A 140 -4.32 -1.12 17.79
C LYS A 140 -3.46 0.13 17.62
N GLN A 141 -3.48 1.00 18.62
CA GLN A 141 -2.58 2.16 18.65
C GLN A 141 -1.21 1.75 19.19
N GLY A 142 -0.14 2.22 18.56
CA GLY A 142 1.22 1.94 19.00
C GLY A 142 2.29 2.70 18.24
N SER A 143 3.50 2.68 18.77
CA SER A 143 4.72 3.18 18.13
C SER A 143 5.66 2.02 17.87
N TYR A 144 6.06 1.83 16.62
CA TYR A 144 7.06 0.86 16.21
C TYR A 144 8.46 1.40 16.49
N ALA A 145 9.32 0.57 17.08
CA ALA A 145 10.65 0.96 17.53
C ALA A 145 11.76 0.77 16.47
N GLY A 146 11.48 0.04 15.38
CA GLY A 146 12.51 -0.35 14.42
C GLY A 146 13.45 -1.45 14.94
N ASP A 147 14.57 -1.62 14.25
CA ASP A 147 15.73 -2.42 14.66
C ASP A 147 16.82 -1.55 15.31
#